data_AF-A0AAD4EKW1-F1
#
_entry.id   AF-A0AAD4EKW1-F1
#
_cell.length_a   1.000
_cell.length_b   1.000
_cell.length_c   1.000
_cell.angle_alpha   90.00
_cell.angle_beta   90.00
_cell.angle_gamma   90.00
#
_symmetry.space_group_name_H-M   'P 1'
#
loop_
_entity.id
_entity.type
_entity.pdbx_description
1 polymer ?
#
loop_
_entity_poly.entity_id
_entity_poly.type
_entity_poly.pdbx_seq_one_letter_code
_entity_poly.pdbx_strand_id
1 'polypeptide(L)'
;FPPVLFPKLIEDKSLKTVFGNWELLARILKASLHGVASLHQELSGGGAHTNSLKWSVHQITPGSIAWAAVIVIFLLSPDTEYSSSGTGKKSNICYRNLFHLYKKVLVTKWATKHIATIVTSINHYIFKAAKASAFDSAEQDDHADAINRALAALDMDSDSESDTEL
;
A
#
# COMPACT_ATOMS: atom_id res chain seq x y z
N PHE A 1 15.12 3.12 19.36
CA PHE A 1 14.59 2.60 18.09
C PHE A 1 14.29 3.82 17.19
N PRO A 2 14.22 3.70 15.86
CA PRO A 2 14.07 4.87 14.98
C PRO A 2 12.61 5.33 14.98
N PRO A 3 12.32 6.59 15.36
CA PRO A 3 10.95 7.03 15.55
C PRO A 3 10.12 7.09 14.27
N VAL A 4 10.77 7.15 13.10
CA VAL A 4 10.14 7.18 11.77
C VAL A 4 9.13 6.05 11.54
N LEU A 5 9.32 4.91 12.22
CA LEU A 5 8.45 3.75 12.09
C LEU A 5 7.11 3.91 12.83
N PHE A 6 6.94 4.93 13.66
CA PHE A 6 5.75 5.08 14.49
C PHE A 6 4.98 6.36 14.22
N PRO A 7 3.64 6.33 14.30
CA PRO A 7 2.80 7.53 14.27
C PRO A 7 3.37 8.65 15.13
N LYS A 8 3.37 9.87 14.59
CA LYS A 8 3.87 11.09 15.27
C LYS A 8 5.35 11.05 15.67
N LEU A 9 6.12 10.10 15.14
CA LEU A 9 7.54 9.92 15.48
C LEU A 9 7.75 9.61 16.98
N ILE A 10 6.80 8.90 17.60
CA ILE A 10 6.88 8.50 19.01
C ILE A 10 6.89 6.99 19.09
N GLU A 11 7.96 6.43 19.68
CA GLU A 11 8.08 4.99 19.87
C GLU A 11 6.99 4.46 20.80
N ASP A 12 6.17 3.55 20.28
CA ASP A 12 5.23 2.77 21.06
C ASP A 12 5.95 1.54 21.63
N LYS A 13 6.12 1.53 22.96
CA LYS A 13 6.78 0.44 23.69
C LYS A 13 6.09 -0.91 23.49
N SER A 14 4.81 -0.93 23.14
CA SER A 14 4.07 -2.15 22.84
C SER A 14 4.25 -2.66 21.40
N LEU A 15 4.94 -1.87 20.56
CA LEU A 15 5.16 -2.12 19.12
C LEU A 15 3.87 -2.32 18.32
N LYS A 16 2.69 -2.01 18.88
CA LYS A 16 1.39 -2.20 18.22
C LYS A 16 1.22 -1.27 17.04
N THR A 17 1.84 -0.09 17.11
CA THR A 17 1.76 0.94 16.06
C THR A 17 2.98 0.98 15.14
N VAL A 18 3.87 -0.01 15.22
CA VAL A 18 5.06 -0.08 14.36
C VAL A 18 4.65 -0.14 12.88
N PHE A 19 5.38 0.58 12.03
CA PHE A 19 5.06 0.86 10.62
C PHE A 19 3.74 1.63 10.41
N GLY A 20 3.18 2.24 11.44
CA GLY A 20 1.94 3.03 11.33
C GLY A 20 2.09 4.27 10.44
N ASN A 21 3.30 4.81 10.24
CA ASN A 21 3.60 5.84 9.24
C ASN A 21 3.75 5.26 7.81
N TRP A 22 2.88 4.33 7.43
CA TRP A 22 3.02 3.60 6.17
C TRP A 22 2.93 4.51 4.95
N GLU A 23 2.19 5.64 5.03
CA GLU A 23 2.03 6.59 3.92
C GLU A 23 3.36 7.18 3.44
N LEU A 24 4.24 7.57 4.38
CA LEU A 24 5.56 8.09 4.06
C LEU A 24 6.41 7.04 3.33
N LEU A 25 6.35 5.79 3.83
CA LEU A 25 7.07 4.67 3.22
C LEU A 25 6.50 4.36 1.83
N ALA A 26 5.17 4.40 1.67
CA ALA A 26 4.48 4.19 0.41
C ALA A 26 4.85 5.26 -0.63
N ARG A 27 4.98 6.53 -0.24
CA ARG A 27 5.44 7.62 -1.13
C ARG A 27 6.86 7.38 -1.61
N ILE A 28 7.79 7.01 -0.72
CA ILE A 28 9.17 6.70 -1.12
C ILE A 28 9.21 5.52 -2.09
N LEU A 29 8.46 4.46 -1.80
CA LEU A 29 8.37 3.29 -2.67
C LEU A 29 7.74 3.64 -4.03
N LYS A 30 6.64 4.41 -4.04
CA LYS A 30 5.98 4.86 -5.27
C LYS A 30 6.91 5.72 -6.12
N ALA A 31 7.60 6.70 -5.52
CA ALA A 31 8.58 7.51 -6.23
C ALA A 31 9.74 6.68 -6.82
N SER A 32 10.18 5.67 -6.08
CA SER A 32 11.27 4.79 -6.52
C SER A 32 10.85 3.83 -7.64
N LEU A 33 9.60 3.35 -7.59
CA LEU A 33 9.07 2.40 -8.56
C LEU A 33 8.50 3.08 -9.80
N HIS A 34 7.79 4.20 -9.65
CA HIS A 34 7.02 4.87 -10.71
C HIS A 34 7.55 6.27 -11.05
N GLY A 35 8.59 6.75 -10.37
CA GLY A 35 9.15 8.09 -10.55
C GLY A 35 8.45 9.15 -9.69
N VAL A 36 9.13 10.27 -9.43
CA VAL A 36 8.66 11.34 -8.53
C VAL A 36 7.36 11.99 -9.03
N ALA A 37 7.16 12.09 -10.35
CA ALA A 37 5.93 12.63 -10.93
C ALA A 37 4.67 11.85 -10.51
N SER A 38 4.80 10.53 -10.26
CA SER A 38 3.69 9.66 -9.84
C SER A 38 3.13 9.98 -8.44
N LEU A 39 3.81 10.84 -7.67
CA LEU A 39 3.31 11.34 -6.39
C LEU A 39 2.25 12.42 -6.55
N HIS A 40 2.26 13.13 -7.68
CA HIS A 40 1.41 14.30 -7.92
C HIS A 40 0.41 14.07 -9.06
N GLN A 41 0.72 13.15 -9.98
CA GLN A 41 -0.11 12.84 -11.13
C GLN A 41 -0.45 11.36 -11.15
N GLU A 42 -1.72 11.06 -11.44
CA GLU A 42 -2.15 9.73 -11.87
C GLU A 42 -1.45 9.41 -13.20
N LEU A 43 -1.02 8.16 -13.38
CA LEU A 43 -0.27 7.72 -14.57
C LEU A 43 -1.06 8.05 -15.84
N SER A 44 -0.66 9.11 -16.55
CA SER A 44 -1.17 9.37 -17.90
C SER A 44 -0.59 8.33 -18.85
N GLY A 45 -1.44 7.67 -19.65
CA GLY A 45 -1.19 6.44 -20.40
C GLY A 45 -0.11 6.47 -21.50
N GLY A 46 0.84 7.40 -21.46
CA GLY A 46 1.94 7.53 -22.42
C GLY A 46 3.34 7.69 -21.79
N GLY A 47 3.47 7.52 -20.48
CA GLY A 47 4.76 7.68 -19.77
C GLY A 47 5.76 6.54 -20.02
N ALA A 48 7.05 6.83 -19.83
CA ALA A 48 8.13 5.84 -19.91
C ALA A 48 7.89 4.65 -18.95
N HIS A 49 8.33 3.45 -19.35
CA HIS A 49 8.20 2.24 -18.52
C HIS A 49 8.74 2.48 -17.11
N THR A 50 7.86 2.32 -16.11
CA THR A 50 8.18 2.45 -14.69
C THR A 50 9.19 1.37 -14.26
N ASN A 51 9.93 1.61 -13.19
CA ASN A 51 10.84 0.61 -12.61
C ASN A 51 10.07 -0.63 -12.14
N SER A 52 8.82 -0.48 -11.67
CA SER A 52 7.95 -1.62 -11.34
C SER A 52 7.73 -2.55 -12.54
N LEU A 53 7.48 -1.99 -13.73
CA LEU A 53 7.31 -2.76 -14.95
C LEU A 53 8.63 -3.39 -15.40
N LYS A 54 9.72 -2.61 -15.42
CA LYS A 54 11.06 -3.10 -15.81
C LYS A 54 11.55 -4.24 -14.93
N TRP A 55 11.24 -4.19 -13.64
CA TRP A 55 11.68 -5.19 -12.66
C TRP A 55 10.59 -6.23 -12.35
N SER A 56 9.45 -6.21 -13.06
CA SER A 56 8.32 -7.12 -12.82
C SER A 56 7.85 -7.15 -11.35
N VAL A 57 7.87 -5.99 -10.69
CA VAL A 57 7.44 -5.82 -9.30
C VAL A 57 5.95 -5.49 -9.29
N HIS A 58 5.15 -6.45 -8.81
CA HIS A 58 3.69 -6.34 -8.74
C HIS A 58 3.17 -6.17 -7.31
N GLN A 59 4.03 -6.40 -6.32
CA GLN A 59 3.71 -6.29 -4.90
C GLN A 59 4.95 -5.91 -4.10
N ILE A 60 4.75 -5.21 -2.98
CA ILE A 60 5.81 -4.90 -2.05
C ILE A 60 6.20 -6.10 -1.18
N THR A 61 7.48 -6.14 -0.83
CA THR A 61 8.04 -7.18 0.04
C THR A 61 8.45 -6.59 1.40
N PRO A 62 8.68 -7.44 2.43
CA PRO A 62 9.30 -6.99 3.68
C PRO A 62 10.59 -6.21 3.46
N GLY A 63 11.41 -6.65 2.49
CA GLY A 63 12.67 -5.99 2.15
C GLY A 63 12.45 -4.59 1.58
N SER A 64 11.44 -4.40 0.74
CA SER A 64 11.10 -3.10 0.15
C SER A 64 10.72 -2.09 1.24
N ILE A 65 9.86 -2.47 2.19
CA ILE A 65 9.47 -1.58 3.30
C ILE A 65 10.68 -1.28 4.21
N ALA A 66 11.48 -2.28 4.55
CA ALA A 66 12.70 -2.08 5.34
C ALA A 66 13.67 -1.11 4.67
N TRP A 67 13.85 -1.25 3.35
CA TRP A 67 14.67 -0.34 2.56
C TRP A 67 14.12 1.09 2.58
N ALA A 68 12.82 1.27 2.35
CA ALA A 68 12.19 2.60 2.38
C ALA A 68 12.40 3.30 3.74
N ALA A 69 12.26 2.56 4.85
CA ALA A 69 12.53 3.10 6.18
C ALA A 69 14.00 3.54 6.36
N VAL A 70 14.95 2.76 5.84
CA VAL A 70 16.38 3.12 5.86
C VAL A 70 16.66 4.36 5.00
N ILE A 71 15.99 4.50 3.86
CA ILE A 71 16.10 5.68 2.99
C ILE A 71 15.60 6.94 3.71
N VAL A 72 14.47 6.88 4.44
CA VAL A 72 14.02 8.04 5.24
C VAL A 72 15.11 8.47 6.23
N ILE A 73 15.70 7.51 6.95
CA ILE A 73 16.72 7.82 7.95
C ILE A 73 17.95 8.41 7.30
N PHE A 74 18.36 7.88 6.15
CA PHE A 74 19.48 8.42 5.37
C PHE A 74 19.21 9.85 4.89
N LEU A 75 18.01 10.13 4.35
CA LEU A 75 17.63 11.47 3.88
C LEU A 75 17.57 12.51 5.02
N LEU A 76 17.28 12.07 6.25
CA LEU A 76 17.28 12.91 7.44
C LEU A 76 18.66 13.00 8.11
N SER A 77 19.64 12.22 7.63
CA SER A 77 20.99 12.22 8.15
C SER A 77 21.85 13.30 7.46
N PRO A 78 22.99 13.68 8.06
CA PRO A 78 23.98 14.52 7.38
C PRO A 78 24.79 13.78 6.29
N ASP A 79 24.58 12.48 6.09
CA ASP A 79 25.35 11.69 5.12
C ASP A 79 24.88 11.94 3.68
N THR A 80 25.83 11.96 2.75
CA THR A 80 25.58 12.21 1.34
C THR A 80 25.66 10.95 0.48
N GLU A 81 26.22 9.87 1.02
CA GLU A 81 26.42 8.61 0.32
C GLU A 81 26.42 7.42 1.29
N TYR A 82 26.14 6.24 0.75
CA TYR A 82 26.37 4.98 1.46
C TYR A 82 27.82 4.57 1.27
N SER A 83 28.56 4.43 2.37
CA SER A 83 29.90 3.85 2.32
C SER A 83 29.83 2.35 2.03
N SER A 84 30.94 1.77 1.55
CA SER A 84 31.06 0.33 1.33
C SER A 84 30.86 -0.51 2.61
N SER A 85 31.12 0.07 3.78
CA SER A 85 30.84 -0.58 5.07
C SER A 85 29.36 -0.57 5.46
N GLY A 86 28.54 0.22 4.76
CA GLY A 86 27.12 0.41 5.08
C GLY A 86 26.88 1.31 6.29
N THR A 87 27.89 2.07 6.71
CA THR A 87 27.82 3.02 7.83
C THR A 87 28.03 4.45 7.35
N GLY A 88 27.16 5.36 7.78
CA GLY A 88 27.25 6.79 7.47
C GLY A 88 28.56 7.41 7.97
N LYS A 89 29.26 8.15 7.11
CA LYS A 89 30.57 8.75 7.44
C LYS A 89 30.46 9.87 8.47
N LYS A 90 29.38 10.66 8.43
CA LYS A 90 29.14 11.78 9.35
C LYS A 90 28.24 11.36 10.50
N SER A 91 27.18 10.62 10.22
CA SER A 91 26.22 10.23 11.25
C SER A 91 26.67 9.05 12.12
N ASN A 92 27.62 8.24 11.62
CA ASN A 92 27.98 6.92 12.18
C ASN A 92 26.80 5.93 12.27
N ILE A 93 25.70 6.18 11.56
CA ILE A 93 24.54 5.28 11.51
C ILE A 93 24.89 4.07 10.65
N CYS A 94 24.81 2.86 11.22
CA CYS A 94 24.97 1.62 10.47
C CYS A 94 23.67 1.25 9.75
N TYR A 95 23.45 1.82 8.56
CA TYR A 95 22.28 1.57 7.71
C TYR A 95 22.09 0.10 7.38
N ARG A 96 23.20 -0.64 7.19
CA ARG A 96 23.16 -2.10 6.99
C ARG A 96 22.48 -2.81 8.15
N ASN A 97 22.82 -2.46 9.39
CA ASN A 97 22.22 -3.10 10.56
C ASN A 97 20.74 -2.71 10.72
N LEU A 98 20.39 -1.45 10.45
CA LEU A 98 19.01 -0.99 10.47
C LEU A 98 18.13 -1.75 9.47
N PHE A 99 18.62 -1.94 8.23
CA PHE A 99 17.92 -2.71 7.21
C PHE A 99 17.61 -4.14 7.69
N HIS A 100 18.61 -4.84 8.21
CA HIS A 100 18.43 -6.21 8.69
C HIS A 100 17.46 -6.27 9.87
N LEU A 101 17.54 -5.32 10.79
CA LEU A 101 16.65 -5.25 11.95
C LEU A 101 15.19 -5.09 11.52
N TYR A 102 14.88 -4.12 10.66
CA TYR A 102 13.51 -3.89 10.20
C TYR A 102 13.00 -5.05 9.36
N LYS A 103 13.84 -5.56 8.44
CA LYS A 103 13.48 -6.72 7.63
C LYS A 103 13.16 -7.92 8.52
N LYS A 104 13.95 -8.17 9.57
CA LYS A 104 13.69 -9.25 10.54
C LYS A 104 12.34 -9.07 11.23
N VAL A 105 12.02 -7.86 11.70
CA VAL A 105 10.71 -7.56 12.32
C VAL A 105 9.58 -7.81 11.33
N LEU A 106 9.68 -7.27 10.11
CA LEU A 106 8.65 -7.42 9.08
C LEU A 106 8.44 -8.88 8.67
N VAL A 107 9.52 -9.65 8.48
CA VAL A 107 9.41 -11.08 8.16
C VAL A 107 8.76 -11.85 9.31
N THR A 108 9.16 -11.58 10.56
CA THR A 108 8.62 -12.28 11.74
C THR A 108 7.15 -11.94 11.99
N LYS A 109 6.72 -10.72 11.65
CA LYS A 109 5.37 -10.21 11.91
C LYS A 109 4.51 -10.12 10.64
N TRP A 110 4.97 -10.65 9.51
CA TRP A 110 4.35 -10.46 8.20
C TRP A 110 2.89 -10.91 8.16
N ALA A 111 2.59 -12.05 8.78
CA ALA A 111 1.26 -12.64 8.83
C ALA A 111 0.34 -12.02 9.91
N THR A 112 0.83 -11.07 10.70
CA THR A 112 -0.03 -10.40 11.70
C THR A 112 -1.04 -9.50 11.00
N LYS A 113 -2.27 -9.45 11.52
CA LYS A 113 -3.36 -8.64 10.95
C LYS A 113 -2.95 -7.19 10.70
N HIS A 114 -2.26 -6.58 11.64
CA HIS A 114 -1.76 -5.20 11.54
C HIS A 114 -0.82 -4.99 10.34
N ILE A 115 0.23 -5.81 10.22
CA ILE A 115 1.19 -5.69 9.12
C ILE A 115 0.54 -6.04 7.78
N ALA A 116 -0.33 -7.06 7.74
CA ALA A 116 -1.08 -7.40 6.54
C ALA A 116 -1.95 -6.22 6.05
N THR A 117 -2.66 -5.53 6.96
CA THR A 117 -3.43 -4.33 6.63
C THR A 117 -2.53 -3.22 6.06
N ILE A 118 -1.39 -2.95 6.69
CA ILE A 118 -0.41 -1.97 6.18
C ILE A 118 0.07 -2.33 4.78
N VAL A 119 0.42 -3.61 4.56
CA VAL A 119 0.92 -4.09 3.27
C VAL A 119 -0.14 -3.94 2.18
N THR A 120 -1.40 -4.25 2.48
CA THR A 120 -2.52 -4.03 1.56
C THR A 120 -2.67 -2.55 1.22
N SER A 121 -2.62 -1.65 2.21
CA SER A 121 -2.68 -0.20 2.00
C SER A 121 -1.54 0.32 1.13
N ILE A 122 -0.30 -0.14 1.38
CA ILE A 122 0.87 0.21 0.57
C ILE A 122 0.72 -0.29 -0.87
N ASN A 123 0.36 -1.57 -1.05
CA ASN A 123 0.17 -2.15 -2.38
C ASN A 123 -0.92 -1.42 -3.16
N HIS A 124 -2.04 -1.09 -2.50
CA HIS A 124 -3.10 -0.30 -3.10
C HIS A 124 -2.58 1.08 -3.51
N TYR A 125 -1.87 1.80 -2.64
CA TYR A 125 -1.37 3.13 -2.98
C TYR A 125 -0.36 3.15 -4.14
N ILE A 126 0.51 2.14 -4.22
CA ILE A 126 1.57 2.07 -5.24
C ILE A 126 1.03 1.53 -6.55
N PHE A 127 0.34 0.39 -6.52
CA PHE A 127 -0.02 -0.40 -7.69
C PHE A 127 -1.47 -0.27 -8.12
N LYS A 128 -2.31 0.49 -7.40
CA LYS A 128 -3.59 0.89 -7.98
C LYS A 128 -3.26 1.76 -9.19
N ALA A 129 -3.35 1.12 -10.35
CA ALA A 129 -3.43 1.80 -11.62
C ALA A 129 -4.50 2.90 -11.51
N ALA A 130 -4.32 3.98 -12.27
CA ALA A 130 -5.42 4.84 -12.69
C ALA A 130 -6.45 3.94 -13.41
N LYS A 131 -7.28 3.24 -12.64
CA LYS A 131 -8.28 2.29 -13.11
C LYS A 131 -9.51 3.06 -13.62
N ALA A 132 -9.24 4.19 -14.26
CA ALA A 132 -10.17 5.15 -14.85
C ALA A 132 -9.74 5.55 -16.27
N SER A 133 -8.58 5.12 -16.80
CA SER A 133 -8.15 5.55 -18.15
C SER A 133 -7.83 4.43 -19.13
N ALA A 134 -8.33 3.20 -18.90
CA ALA A 134 -8.19 2.10 -19.86
C ALA A 134 -9.47 1.25 -20.03
N PHE A 135 -10.60 1.71 -19.50
CA PHE A 135 -11.91 1.07 -19.69
C PHE A 135 -13.00 2.11 -19.49
N ASP A 136 -13.09 3.10 -20.38
CA ASP A 136 -14.30 3.92 -20.52
C ASP A 136 -14.63 4.15 -22.00
N SER A 137 -14.58 3.05 -22.73
CA SER A 137 -15.31 2.84 -23.99
C SER A 137 -15.87 1.43 -23.98
N ALA A 138 -16.59 1.10 -22.90
CA ALA A 138 -17.54 0.00 -22.87
C ALA A 138 -18.48 0.24 -21.68
N GLU A 139 -19.69 0.65 -22.00
CA GLU A 139 -20.88 0.59 -21.17
C GLU A 139 -20.84 -0.62 -20.22
N GLN A 140 -20.90 -0.39 -18.92
CA GLN A 140 -21.46 -1.37 -18.00
C GLN A 140 -22.17 -0.63 -16.87
N ASP A 141 -23.40 -0.28 -17.21
CA ASP A 141 -24.43 0.27 -16.35
C ASP A 141 -24.66 -0.59 -15.11
N ASP A 142 -24.99 0.12 -14.04
CA ASP A 142 -25.19 -0.32 -12.67
C ASP A 142 -26.28 -1.41 -12.55
N HIS A 143 -25.88 -2.65 -12.25
CA HIS A 143 -26.81 -3.76 -12.03
C HIS A 143 -27.62 -3.65 -10.72
N ALA A 144 -27.46 -2.59 -9.92
CA ALA A 144 -28.25 -2.38 -8.71
C ALA A 144 -29.75 -2.26 -9.00
N ASP A 145 -30.15 -1.59 -10.08
CA ASP A 145 -31.56 -1.41 -10.44
C ASP A 145 -32.22 -2.69 -10.99
N ALA A 146 -31.43 -3.56 -11.62
CA ALA A 146 -31.89 -4.87 -12.10
C ALA A 146 -32.08 -5.85 -10.93
N ILE A 147 -31.17 -5.83 -9.94
CA ILE A 147 -31.27 -6.65 -8.73
C ILE A 147 -32.44 -6.19 -7.85
N ASN A 148 -32.64 -4.88 -7.67
CA ASN A 148 -33.77 -4.34 -6.92
C ASN A 148 -35.13 -4.65 -7.59
N ARG A 149 -35.19 -4.61 -8.93
CA ARG A 149 -36.40 -5.03 -9.67
C ARG A 149 -36.69 -6.53 -9.54
N ALA A 150 -35.66 -7.37 -9.57
CA ALA A 150 -35.82 -8.82 -9.40
C ALA A 150 -36.25 -9.20 -7.97
N LEU A 151 -35.75 -8.50 -6.95
CA LEU A 151 -36.18 -8.66 -5.56
C LEU A 151 -37.63 -8.24 -5.34
N ALA A 152 -38.06 -7.12 -5.93
CA ALA A 152 -39.45 -6.67 -5.83
C ALA A 152 -40.46 -7.59 -6.53
N ALA A 153 -40.04 -8.31 -7.58
CA ALA A 153 -40.89 -9.26 -8.30
C ALA A 153 -41.09 -10.59 -7.57
N LEU A 154 -40.19 -10.95 -6.65
CA LEU A 154 -40.29 -12.17 -5.82
C LEU A 154 -41.12 -11.96 -4.54
N ASP A 155 -41.37 -10.70 -4.15
CA ASP A 155 -42.08 -10.33 -2.92
C ASP A 155 -43.60 -10.13 -3.12
N MET A 156 -44.12 -10.45 -4.31
CA MET A 156 -45.54 -10.25 -4.66
C MET A 156 -46.35 -11.54 -4.86
N ASP A 157 -45.78 -12.73 -4.58
CA ASP A 157 -46.46 -14.01 -4.83
C ASP A 157 -46.71 -14.86 -3.57
N SER A 158 -46.79 -14.22 -2.41
CA SER A 158 -47.22 -14.85 -1.16
C SER A 158 -48.13 -13.90 -0.41
N ASP A 159 -49.41 -13.84 -0.80
CA ASP A 159 -50.52 -13.89 0.15
C ASP A 159 -51.89 -13.99 -0.56
N SER A 160 -52.64 -15.01 -0.15
CA SER A 160 -54.09 -15.27 -0.30
C SER A 160 -54.63 -16.07 -1.51
N GLU A 161 -54.35 -17.39 -1.51
CA GLU A 161 -55.47 -18.35 -1.61
C GLU A 161 -56.13 -18.45 -0.23
N SER A 162 -57.42 -18.13 -0.13
CA SER A 162 -58.32 -18.80 0.81
C SER A 162 -59.75 -18.72 0.32
N ASP A 163 -60.30 -19.90 0.08
CA ASP A 163 -61.65 -20.27 -0.31
C ASP A 163 -62.77 -19.54 0.44
N THR A 164 -63.95 -19.46 -0.18
CA THR A 164 -65.18 -19.84 0.52
C THR A 164 -66.23 -20.34 -0.46
N GLU A 165 -66.53 -21.64 -0.33
CA GLU A 165 -67.76 -22.30 -0.79
C GLU A 165 -69.00 -21.63 -0.18
N LEU A 166 -70.06 -21.47 -0.99
CA LEU A 166 -71.42 -22.00 -0.76
C LEU A 166 -72.34 -21.67 -1.95
#